data_AF-A0A1B6GYG3-F1
#
_entry.id   AF-A0A1B6GYG3-F1
#
_cell.length_a   1.000
_cell.length_b   1.000
_cell.length_c   1.000
_cell.angle_alpha   90.00
_cell.angle_beta   90.00
_cell.angle_gamma   90.00
#
_symmetry.space_group_name_H-M   'P 1'
#
loop_
_entity.id
_entity.type
_entity.pdbx_description
1 polymer ?
#
loop_
_entity_poly.entity_id
_entity_poly.type
_entity_poly.pdbx_seq_one_letter_code
_entity_poly.pdbx_strand_id
1 'polypeptide(L)'
;HAIDSCTNIQTGEQLGRLLRHNFLRHYLTNRAPLGLHMNGAFLKSKKELKEAFVKFIDDTLTTYNDVYFVNYNNVIQWMQNPTETSGLREFQEWKEKCDSFKGQPFCSLPNPCPVTTRELPGETLRLFTCMECPQYYPWLNNPTG
;
A
#
# COMPACT_ATOMS: atom_id res chain seq x y z
N HIS A 1 8.25 -7.27 -10.14
CA HIS A 1 8.95 -8.11 -9.14
C HIS A 1 8.80 -7.47 -7.77
N ALA A 2 8.63 -8.27 -6.71
CA ALA A 2 8.50 -7.78 -5.35
C ALA A 2 9.87 -7.59 -4.69
N ILE A 3 10.01 -6.55 -3.87
CA ILE A 3 11.26 -6.16 -3.21
C ILE A 3 11.71 -7.24 -2.21
N ASP A 4 10.77 -7.93 -1.56
CA ASP A 4 11.04 -9.05 -0.65
C ASP A 4 11.53 -10.31 -1.37
N SER A 5 11.45 -10.38 -2.70
CA SER A 5 12.10 -11.44 -3.49
C SER A 5 13.59 -11.21 -3.72
N CYS A 6 14.12 -10.02 -3.38
CA CYS A 6 15.55 -9.70 -3.49
C CYS A 6 16.31 -10.26 -2.27
N THR A 7 16.77 -11.50 -2.36
CA THR A 7 17.38 -12.25 -1.24
C THR A 7 18.66 -11.62 -0.68
N ASN A 8 19.32 -10.75 -1.44
CA ASN A 8 20.50 -10.00 -1.04
C ASN A 8 20.19 -8.77 -0.16
N ILE A 9 18.93 -8.40 0.03
CA ILE A 9 18.52 -7.27 0.87
C ILE A 9 18.24 -7.77 2.29
N GLN A 10 19.20 -7.54 3.17
CA GLN A 10 19.18 -8.03 4.56
C GLN A 10 19.26 -6.90 5.59
N THR A 11 19.66 -5.68 5.19
CA THR A 11 19.81 -4.52 6.08
C THR A 11 19.05 -3.29 5.56
N GLY A 12 18.76 -2.35 6.46
CA GLY A 12 18.10 -1.08 6.10
C GLY A 12 18.93 -0.27 5.09
N GLU A 13 20.26 -0.29 5.23
CA GLU A 13 21.18 0.41 4.31
C GLU A 13 21.13 -0.18 2.89
N GLN A 14 21.09 -1.51 2.76
CA GLN A 14 20.92 -2.18 1.47
C GLN A 14 19.58 -1.85 0.83
N LEU A 15 18.49 -1.86 1.62
CA LEU A 15 17.16 -1.49 1.15
C LEU A 15 17.12 -0.03 0.68
N GLY A 16 17.66 0.90 1.47
CA GLY A 16 17.73 2.32 1.12
C GLY A 16 18.50 2.56 -0.18
N ARG A 17 19.65 1.90 -0.36
CA ARG A 17 20.41 1.95 -1.63
C ARG A 17 19.60 1.42 -2.81
N LEU A 18 18.94 0.27 -2.64
CA LEU A 18 18.10 -0.32 -3.69
C LEU A 18 16.98 0.63 -4.11
N LEU A 19 16.26 1.20 -3.13
CA LEU A 19 15.15 2.13 -3.37
C LEU A 19 15.64 3.37 -4.12
N ARG A 20 16.72 4.00 -3.64
CA ARG A 20 17.30 5.19 -4.28
C ARG A 20 17.80 4.92 -5.70
N HIS A 21 18.49 3.79 -5.90
CA HIS A 21 19.01 3.40 -7.22
C HIS A 21 17.87 3.23 -8.24
N ASN A 22 16.83 2.48 -7.88
CA ASN A 22 15.69 2.26 -8.78
C ASN A 22 14.86 3.52 -8.99
N PHE A 23 14.67 4.34 -7.94
CA PHE A 23 14.06 5.66 -8.06
C PHE A 23 14.79 6.52 -9.09
N LEU A 24 16.11 6.69 -8.95
CA LEU A 24 16.89 7.51 -9.87
C LEU A 24 16.87 6.98 -11.30
N ARG A 25 16.84 5.66 -11.49
CA ARG A 25 16.73 5.05 -12.83
C ARG A 25 15.45 5.51 -13.55
N HIS A 26 14.31 5.53 -12.87
CA HIS A 26 13.05 6.00 -13.43
C HIS A 26 13.04 7.53 -13.56
N TYR A 27 13.44 8.22 -12.51
CA TYR A 27 13.37 9.67 -12.39
C TYR A 27 14.24 10.40 -13.43
N LEU A 28 15.45 9.88 -13.72
CA LEU A 28 16.41 10.46 -14.67
C LEU A 28 16.19 10.01 -16.12
N THR A 29 15.22 9.14 -16.40
CA THR A 29 14.93 8.65 -17.75
C THR A 29 13.50 9.00 -18.17
N ASN A 30 12.66 8.02 -18.50
CA ASN A 30 11.32 8.23 -19.04
C ASN A 30 10.24 8.49 -17.97
N ARG A 31 10.61 8.54 -16.69
CA ARG A 31 9.70 8.74 -15.56
C ARG A 31 8.51 7.76 -15.54
N ALA A 32 8.71 6.55 -16.04
CA ALA A 32 7.70 5.50 -15.92
C ALA A 32 7.35 5.27 -14.43
N PRO A 33 6.09 4.98 -14.08
CA PRO A 33 5.70 4.75 -12.69
C PRO A 33 6.56 3.68 -12.01
N LEU A 34 7.12 4.00 -10.85
CA LEU A 34 7.91 3.07 -10.05
C LEU A 34 6.99 2.28 -9.12
N GLY A 35 6.86 0.98 -9.35
CA GLY A 35 6.13 0.08 -8.46
C GLY A 35 6.97 -0.36 -7.26
N LEU A 36 6.54 0.00 -6.05
CA LEU A 36 7.14 -0.46 -4.79
C LEU A 36 6.30 -1.60 -4.19
N HIS A 37 6.54 -2.81 -4.69
CA HIS A 37 5.80 -4.00 -4.26
C HIS A 37 6.55 -4.70 -3.13
N MET A 38 5.94 -4.85 -1.96
CA MET A 38 6.54 -5.58 -0.84
C MET A 38 5.48 -6.14 0.11
N ASN A 39 5.81 -7.23 0.80
CA ASN A 39 4.96 -7.81 1.85
C ASN A 39 5.09 -7.06 3.18
N GLY A 40 3.98 -6.91 3.91
CA GLY A 40 3.99 -6.30 5.26
C GLY A 40 4.85 -7.06 6.27
N ALA A 41 4.96 -8.39 6.12
CA ALA A 41 5.84 -9.23 6.93
C ALA A 41 7.33 -8.88 6.72
N PHE A 42 7.74 -8.55 5.49
CA PHE A 42 9.11 -8.16 5.17
C PHE A 42 9.52 -6.89 5.93
N LEU A 43 8.68 -5.84 5.88
CA LEU A 43 8.94 -4.60 6.63
C LEU A 43 8.91 -4.79 8.16
N LYS A 44 8.06 -5.70 8.66
CA LYS A 44 7.99 -6.03 10.09
C LYS A 44 9.13 -6.91 10.57
N SER A 45 9.79 -7.66 9.67
CA SER A 45 10.82 -8.63 10.04
C SER A 45 12.01 -7.98 10.75
N LYS A 46 12.38 -6.76 10.35
CA LYS A 46 13.49 -5.99 10.93
C LYS A 46 13.12 -4.51 11.01
N LYS A 47 13.30 -3.92 12.19
CA LYS A 47 13.01 -2.49 12.44
C LYS A 47 13.73 -1.57 11.45
N GLU A 48 15.00 -1.88 11.16
CA GLU A 48 15.84 -1.11 10.22
C GLU A 48 15.29 -1.07 8.78
N LEU A 49 14.56 -2.10 8.32
CA LEU A 49 13.97 -2.10 6.98
C LEU A 49 12.80 -1.12 6.91
N LYS A 50 11.94 -1.13 7.93
CA LYS A 50 10.87 -0.14 8.07
C LYS A 50 11.43 1.28 8.16
N GLU A 51 12.45 1.49 8.99
CA GLU A 51 13.07 2.82 9.17
C GLU A 51 13.69 3.31 7.85
N ALA A 52 14.39 2.45 7.11
CA ALA A 52 14.95 2.79 5.80
C ALA A 52 13.87 3.12 4.75
N PHE A 53 12.75 2.40 4.75
CA PHE A 53 11.64 2.67 3.83
C PHE A 53 10.95 4.00 4.13
N VAL A 54 10.67 4.28 5.41
CA VAL A 54 10.12 5.59 5.83
C VAL A 54 11.08 6.71 5.48
N LYS A 55 12.37 6.54 5.79
CA LYS A 55 13.40 7.52 5.44
C LYS A 55 13.47 7.80 3.94
N PHE A 56 13.34 6.77 3.10
CA PHE A 56 13.30 6.94 1.65
C PHE A 56 12.11 7.80 1.21
N ILE A 57 10.92 7.58 1.79
CA ILE A 57 9.73 8.40 1.51
C ILE A 57 9.98 9.85 1.91
N ASP A 58 10.40 10.08 3.15
CA ASP A 58 10.63 11.42 3.71
C ASP A 58 11.69 12.20 2.92
N ASP A 59 12.83 11.57 2.64
CA ASP A 59 13.92 12.18 1.85
C ASP A 59 13.43 12.52 0.43
N THR A 60 12.64 11.64 -0.18
CA THR A 60 12.11 11.85 -1.55
C THR A 60 11.14 13.02 -1.59
N LEU A 61 10.18 13.06 -0.66
CA LEU A 61 9.17 14.13 -0.59
C LEU A 61 9.78 15.49 -0.23
N THR A 62 10.85 15.50 0.59
CA THR A 62 11.55 16.74 0.97
C THR A 62 12.45 17.25 -0.16
N THR A 63 13.04 16.35 -0.96
CA THR A 63 14.00 16.71 -2.00
C THR A 63 13.33 17.05 -3.33
N TYR A 64 12.26 16.34 -3.70
CA TYR A 64 11.63 16.44 -5.02
C TYR A 64 10.20 16.94 -4.90
N ASN A 65 9.91 18.08 -5.52
CA ASN A 65 8.59 18.71 -5.52
C ASN A 65 7.65 18.18 -6.63
N ASP A 66 8.16 17.29 -7.48
CA ASP A 66 7.50 16.70 -8.64
C ASP A 66 7.33 15.18 -8.54
N VAL A 67 7.48 14.62 -7.33
CA VAL A 67 7.27 13.20 -7.03
C VAL A 67 6.03 13.01 -6.16
N TYR A 68 5.17 12.06 -6.56
CA TYR A 68 3.91 11.78 -5.89
C TYR A 68 3.80 10.29 -5.56
N PHE A 69 3.46 9.97 -4.30
CA PHE A 69 3.10 8.62 -3.89
C PHE A 69 1.60 8.45 -4.05
N VAL A 70 1.18 7.60 -4.98
CA VAL A 70 -0.23 7.41 -5.35
C VAL A 70 -0.60 5.93 -5.42
N ASN A 71 -1.90 5.65 -5.42
CA ASN A 71 -2.41 4.29 -5.67
C ASN A 71 -2.42 3.98 -7.19
N TYR A 72 -2.66 2.72 -7.58
CA TYR A 72 -2.70 2.33 -9.00
C TYR A 72 -3.83 2.99 -9.80
N ASN A 73 -4.97 3.26 -9.18
CA ASN A 73 -6.08 3.93 -9.86
C ASN A 73 -5.70 5.34 -10.29
N ASN A 74 -5.02 6.08 -9.40
CA ASN A 74 -4.49 7.42 -9.67
C ASN A 74 -3.47 7.42 -10.84
N VAL A 75 -2.64 6.37 -10.94
CA VAL A 75 -1.72 6.19 -12.09
C VAL A 75 -2.51 6.01 -13.39
N ILE A 76 -3.53 5.15 -13.40
CA ILE A 76 -4.38 4.91 -14.58
C ILE A 76 -5.10 6.19 -15.00
N GLN A 77 -5.69 6.93 -14.05
CA GLN A 77 -6.34 8.22 -14.33
C GLN A 77 -5.38 9.21 -14.99
N TRP A 78 -4.14 9.30 -14.48
CA TRP A 78 -3.12 10.14 -15.11
C TRP A 78 -2.73 9.65 -16.51
N MET A 79 -2.65 8.34 -16.75
CA MET A 79 -2.40 7.79 -18.09
C MET A 79 -3.55 8.06 -19.07
N GLN A 80 -4.79 8.08 -18.58
CA GLN A 80 -5.99 8.41 -19.37
C GLN A 80 -6.06 9.90 -19.71
N ASN A 81 -5.57 10.77 -18.82
CA ASN A 81 -5.50 12.21 -19.01
C ASN A 81 -4.13 12.77 -18.59
N PRO A 82 -3.09 12.62 -19.45
CA PRO A 82 -1.73 13.01 -19.09
C PRO A 82 -1.65 14.50 -18.74
N THR A 83 -1.26 14.77 -17.50
CA THR A 83 -1.09 16.13 -16.96
C THR A 83 0.37 16.36 -16.60
N GLU A 84 0.90 17.53 -16.94
CA GLU A 84 2.27 17.92 -16.57
C GLU A 84 2.44 18.02 -15.05
N THR A 85 3.67 17.84 -14.56
CA THR A 85 3.97 17.84 -13.11
C THR A 85 3.59 19.13 -12.41
N SER A 86 3.62 20.27 -13.11
CA SER A 86 3.17 21.59 -12.65
C SER A 86 1.66 21.63 -12.39
N GLY A 87 0.87 20.94 -13.21
CA GLY A 87 -0.59 20.86 -13.12
C GLY A 87 -1.09 19.75 -12.18
N LEU A 88 -0.25 18.78 -11.83
CA LEU A 88 -0.64 17.65 -10.98
C LEU A 88 -1.13 18.05 -9.58
N ARG A 89 -0.69 19.19 -9.05
CA ARG A 89 -1.21 19.74 -7.78
C ARG A 89 -2.70 20.07 -7.86
N GLU A 90 -3.17 20.45 -9.05
CA GLU A 90 -4.54 20.85 -9.32
C GLU A 90 -5.38 19.73 -9.97
N PHE A 91 -4.80 18.53 -10.14
CA PHE A 91 -5.44 17.39 -10.79
C PHE A 91 -6.61 16.87 -9.94
N GLN A 92 -7.83 17.03 -10.45
CA GLN A 92 -9.06 16.88 -9.67
C GLN A 92 -9.26 15.43 -9.22
N GLU A 93 -8.95 14.48 -10.09
CA GLU A 93 -9.09 13.05 -9.88
C GLU A 93 -8.27 12.54 -8.68
N TRP A 94 -7.16 13.21 -8.36
CA TRP A 94 -6.35 12.88 -7.18
C TRP A 94 -6.84 13.56 -5.90
N LYS A 95 -7.62 14.65 -6.01
CA LYS A 95 -8.12 15.42 -4.86
C LYS A 95 -9.33 14.81 -4.18
N GLU A 96 -10.13 14.01 -4.89
CA GLU A 96 -11.41 13.46 -4.41
C GLU A 96 -11.33 12.71 -3.07
N LYS A 97 -10.16 12.14 -2.73
CA LYS A 97 -9.96 11.36 -1.50
C LYS A 97 -9.18 12.08 -0.41
N CYS A 98 -8.68 13.30 -0.65
CA CYS A 98 -7.84 13.98 0.34
C CYS A 98 -8.62 14.35 1.61
N ASP A 99 -9.91 14.66 1.51
CA ASP A 99 -10.74 15.04 2.66
C ASP A 99 -11.33 13.85 3.43
N SER A 100 -11.21 12.62 2.91
CA SER A 100 -11.76 11.42 3.53
C SER A 100 -11.03 10.98 4.81
N PHE A 101 -9.82 11.50 5.06
CA PHE A 101 -9.01 11.18 6.24
C PHE A 101 -9.35 12.02 7.48
N LYS A 102 -10.23 13.03 7.35
CA LYS A 102 -10.67 13.86 8.49
C LYS A 102 -11.86 13.25 9.26
N GLY A 103 -12.31 12.05 8.88
CA GLY A 103 -13.45 11.36 9.49
C GLY A 103 -13.09 10.48 10.69
N GLN A 104 -14.06 10.26 11.57
CA GLN A 104 -13.97 9.20 12.58
C GLN A 104 -13.97 7.83 11.90
N PRO A 105 -13.29 6.81 12.47
CA PRO A 105 -13.41 5.44 11.96
C PRO A 105 -14.87 5.01 11.95
N PHE A 106 -15.27 4.20 10.98
CA PHE A 106 -16.66 3.78 10.82
C PHE A 106 -17.23 3.11 12.10
N CYS A 107 -16.37 2.41 12.85
CA CYS A 107 -16.68 1.95 14.20
C CYS A 107 -15.45 2.07 15.12
N SER A 108 -15.69 2.30 16.42
CA SER A 108 -14.62 2.39 17.43
C SER A 108 -14.11 1.02 17.91
N LEU A 109 -15.02 0.04 17.98
CA LEU A 109 -14.70 -1.33 18.39
C LEU A 109 -15.28 -2.31 17.37
N PRO A 110 -14.44 -3.02 16.58
CA PRO A 110 -14.93 -4.02 15.65
C PRO A 110 -15.43 -5.27 16.39
N ASN A 111 -16.46 -5.92 15.84
CA ASN A 111 -16.98 -7.19 16.30
C ASN A 111 -15.95 -8.31 16.04
N PRO A 112 -15.55 -9.10 17.06
CA PRO A 112 -14.69 -10.24 16.89
C PRO A 112 -15.53 -11.48 16.59
N CYS A 113 -15.71 -11.84 15.32
CA CYS A 113 -16.58 -12.94 14.91
C CYS A 113 -15.80 -14.27 14.82
N PRO A 114 -15.95 -15.22 15.77
CA PRO A 114 -15.42 -16.57 15.64
C PRO A 114 -16.37 -17.41 14.76
N VAL A 115 -16.06 -17.53 13.48
CA VAL A 115 -16.91 -18.20 12.50
C VAL A 115 -16.19 -19.40 11.89
N THR A 116 -16.96 -20.38 11.43
CA THR A 116 -16.45 -21.59 10.76
C THR A 116 -16.97 -21.64 9.33
N THR A 117 -16.38 -22.50 8.51
CA THR A 117 -16.87 -22.75 7.15
C THR A 117 -16.69 -24.22 6.78
N ARG A 118 -17.51 -24.73 5.85
CA ARG A 118 -17.45 -26.15 5.46
C ARG A 118 -16.18 -26.46 4.66
N GLU A 119 -15.63 -25.45 4.02
CA GLU A 119 -14.43 -25.51 3.19
C GLU A 119 -13.13 -25.62 4.00
N LEU A 120 -13.19 -25.31 5.29
CA LEU A 120 -12.09 -25.45 6.24
C LEU A 120 -12.59 -26.20 7.49
N PRO A 121 -12.90 -27.50 7.36
CA PRO A 121 -13.51 -28.26 8.44
C PRO A 121 -12.58 -28.34 9.65
N GLY A 122 -13.11 -28.00 10.83
CA GLY A 122 -12.37 -28.04 12.10
C GLY A 122 -11.64 -26.74 12.45
N GLU A 123 -11.63 -25.74 11.57
CA GLU A 123 -11.03 -24.43 11.84
C GLU A 123 -12.08 -23.40 12.28
N THR A 124 -11.77 -22.68 13.35
CA THR A 124 -12.52 -21.48 13.76
C THR A 124 -11.68 -20.25 13.46
N LEU A 125 -12.16 -19.41 12.54
CA LEU A 125 -11.48 -18.22 12.07
C LEU A 125 -12.07 -16.98 12.72
N ARG A 126 -11.21 -16.05 13.13
CA ARG A 126 -11.65 -14.76 13.68
C ARG A 126 -11.68 -13.70 12.59
N LEU A 127 -12.88 -13.22 12.27
CA LEU A 127 -13.10 -12.11 11.36
C LEU A 127 -13.45 -10.86 12.18
N PHE A 128 -12.65 -9.80 12.04
CA PHE A 128 -12.91 -8.51 12.67
C PHE A 128 -13.65 -7.62 11.68
N THR A 129 -14.85 -7.15 12.04
CA THR A 129 -15.67 -6.31 11.17
C THR A 129 -16.46 -5.28 11.98
N CYS A 130 -16.79 -4.14 11.38
CA CYS A 130 -17.74 -3.19 11.96
C CYS A 130 -19.21 -3.58 11.72
N MET A 131 -19.46 -4.57 10.87
CA MET A 131 -20.80 -5.08 10.56
C MET A 131 -21.20 -6.17 11.56
N GLU A 132 -22.47 -6.59 11.51
CA GLU A 132 -22.90 -7.80 12.22
C GLU A 132 -22.10 -9.03 11.77
N CYS A 133 -21.91 -9.97 12.70
CA CYS A 133 -21.14 -11.17 12.39
C CYS A 133 -21.88 -12.04 11.37
N PRO A 134 -21.21 -12.47 10.28
CA PRO A 134 -21.80 -13.41 9.34
C PRO A 134 -22.04 -14.77 10.01
N GLN A 135 -22.91 -15.58 9.42
CA GLN A 135 -23.23 -16.91 9.95
C GLN A 135 -22.06 -17.88 9.71
N TYR A 136 -21.35 -17.72 8.60
CA TYR A 136 -20.21 -18.54 8.20
C TYR A 136 -18.99 -17.68 7.87
N TYR A 137 -17.81 -18.28 7.86
CA TYR A 137 -16.62 -17.58 7.38
C TYR A 137 -16.71 -17.38 5.86
N PRO A 138 -16.62 -16.13 5.36
CA PRO A 138 -16.63 -15.86 3.93
C PRO A 138 -15.57 -16.67 3.18
N TRP A 139 -15.98 -17.41 2.16
CA TRP A 139 -15.10 -18.26 1.35
C TRP A 139 -15.50 -18.26 -0.12
N LEU A 140 -14.78 -19.03 -0.94
CA LEU A 140 -14.93 -19.06 -2.40
C LEU A 140 -16.37 -19.30 -2.87
N ASN A 141 -17.11 -20.19 -2.23
CA ASN A 141 -18.50 -20.52 -2.62
C ASN A 141 -19.54 -19.74 -1.81
N ASN A 142 -19.11 -18.97 -0.81
CA ASN A 142 -19.98 -18.17 0.03
C ASN A 142 -19.25 -16.88 0.47
N PRO A 143 -19.15 -15.88 -0.42
CA PRO A 143 -18.36 -14.67 -0.16
C PRO A 143 -19.01 -13.72 0.86
N THR A 144 -20.28 -13.93 1.20
CA THR A 144 -21.01 -13.11 2.19
C THR A 144 -21.00 -13.72 3.59
N GLY A 145 -20.68 -15.01 3.73
CA GLY A 145 -20.65 -15.72 5.02
C GLY A 145 -22.02 -16.14 5.51
#